data_AF-A0A1G0SK66-F1
#
_entry.id   AF-A0A1G0SK66-F1
#
_cell.length_a   1.000
_cell.length_b   1.000
_cell.length_c   1.000
_cell.angle_alpha   90.00
_cell.angle_beta   90.00
_cell.angle_gamma   90.00
#
_symmetry.space_group_name_H-M   'P 1'
#
loop_
_entity.id
_entity.type
_entity.pdbx_description
1 polymer ?
#
loop_
_entity_poly.entity_id
_entity_poly.type
_entity_poly.pdbx_seq_one_letter_code
_entity_poly.pdbx_strand_id
1 'polypeptide(L)'
;MTQIFSDKDIKKIQKVLKVVPQSSGSAVRFEIKSPQLGRSLALEIYREIDIGSRQGPLISVYTSNAHLQLHFCTGFVTSELLGEVTFVGESDGTLSGLTIEREGGCSLYANVDRAMLSGDFTRLGPEVMLSGIALSLTEGVLPPMGPSSRTSPRPSRSRTRRKA
;
A
#
# COMPACT_ATOMS: atom_id res chain seq x y z
N MET A 1 -4.91 15.13 13.03
CA MET A 1 -4.71 14.28 11.84
C MET A 1 -3.74 14.99 10.93
N THR A 2 -2.61 14.35 10.62
CA THR A 2 -1.63 14.90 9.67
C THR A 2 -2.24 14.81 8.28
N GLN A 3 -2.46 15.94 7.63
CA GLN A 3 -2.96 15.99 6.25
C GLN A 3 -1.90 15.35 5.34
N ILE A 4 -2.18 14.14 4.84
CA ILE A 4 -1.33 13.46 3.86
C ILE A 4 -1.65 14.00 2.45
N PHE A 5 -0.67 13.91 1.54
CA PHE A 5 -0.78 14.44 0.16
C PHE A 5 -0.91 15.97 0.05
N SER A 6 -0.25 16.69 0.96
CA SER A 6 -0.03 18.15 0.78
C SER A 6 0.66 18.46 -0.55
N ASP A 7 0.64 19.70 -1.01
CA ASP A 7 1.35 20.08 -2.25
C ASP A 7 2.86 19.77 -2.19
N LYS A 8 3.45 19.81 -0.99
CA LYS A 8 4.84 19.40 -0.78
C LYS A 8 5.03 17.91 -1.03
N ASP A 9 4.08 17.09 -0.62
CA ASP A 9 4.13 15.64 -0.81
C ASP A 9 3.89 15.25 -2.27
N ILE A 10 2.95 15.91 -2.95
CA ILE A 10 2.77 15.77 -4.40
C ILE A 10 4.06 16.10 -5.15
N LYS A 11 4.78 17.16 -4.74
CA LYS A 11 6.09 17.49 -5.32
C LYS A 11 7.15 16.41 -5.09
N LYS A 12 7.16 15.74 -3.94
CA LYS A 12 8.05 14.58 -3.68
C LYS A 12 7.73 13.42 -4.62
N ILE A 13 6.44 13.09 -4.76
CA ILE A 13 5.96 12.03 -5.66
C ILE A 13 6.34 12.36 -7.12
N GLN A 14 6.09 13.61 -7.57
CA GLN A 14 6.50 14.10 -8.87
C GLN A 14 8.00 13.93 -9.12
N LYS A 15 8.84 14.28 -8.14
CA LYS A 15 10.30 14.16 -8.27
C LYS A 15 10.72 12.71 -8.52
N VAL A 16 10.14 11.77 -7.79
CA VAL A 16 10.48 10.34 -7.89
C VAL A 16 9.95 9.73 -9.18
N LEU A 17 8.68 9.99 -9.52
CA LEU A 17 8.05 9.45 -10.73
C LEU A 17 8.49 10.19 -12.01
N LYS A 18 9.16 11.35 -11.89
CA LYS A 18 9.59 12.19 -13.02
C LYS A 18 8.47 12.53 -14.01
N VAL A 19 7.24 12.65 -13.50
CA VAL A 19 6.04 13.00 -14.27
C VAL A 19 5.40 14.23 -13.65
N VAL A 20 5.07 15.21 -14.48
CA VAL A 20 4.35 16.41 -14.03
C VAL A 20 2.89 16.04 -13.79
N PRO A 21 2.36 16.26 -12.58
CA PRO A 21 0.96 15.99 -12.31
C PRO A 21 0.05 17.02 -12.99
N GLN A 22 -1.15 16.59 -13.32
CA GLN A 22 -2.24 17.40 -13.83
C GLN A 22 -3.35 17.47 -12.78
N SER A 23 -3.97 18.64 -12.62
CA SER A 23 -5.20 18.74 -11.85
C SER A 23 -6.34 18.14 -12.67
N SER A 24 -7.05 17.18 -12.10
CA SER A 24 -8.18 16.49 -12.72
C SER A 24 -9.36 16.49 -11.76
N GLY A 25 -10.21 17.52 -11.85
CA GLY A 25 -11.32 17.71 -10.90
C GLY A 25 -10.83 17.80 -9.46
N SER A 26 -11.27 16.87 -8.61
CA SER A 26 -10.85 16.76 -7.20
C SER A 26 -9.56 15.96 -6.98
N ALA A 27 -8.98 15.40 -8.04
CA ALA A 27 -7.77 14.57 -7.99
C ALA A 27 -6.53 15.27 -8.53
N VAL A 28 -5.38 14.83 -8.04
CA VAL A 28 -4.08 15.04 -8.69
C VAL A 28 -3.75 13.81 -9.51
N ARG A 29 -3.60 13.96 -10.83
CA ARG A 29 -3.41 12.86 -11.77
C ARG A 29 -1.98 12.85 -12.32
N PHE A 30 -1.34 11.70 -12.32
CA PHE A 30 -0.05 11.43 -12.96
C PHE A 30 -0.27 10.46 -14.12
N GLU A 31 0.14 10.84 -15.32
CA GLU A 31 0.19 9.93 -16.46
C GLU A 31 1.59 9.40 -16.66
N ILE A 32 1.79 8.11 -16.39
CA ILE A 32 3.08 7.44 -16.52
C ILE A 32 3.05 6.57 -17.76
N LYS A 33 3.98 6.82 -18.69
CA LYS A 33 4.09 6.10 -19.96
C LYS A 33 5.53 5.64 -20.12
N SER A 34 5.73 4.35 -20.38
CA SER A 34 7.02 3.78 -20.77
C SER A 34 6.85 3.15 -22.15
N PRO A 35 7.04 3.93 -23.24
CA PRO A 35 6.92 3.43 -24.62
C PRO A 35 7.85 2.24 -24.90
N GLN A 36 9.04 2.24 -24.30
CA GLN A 36 10.05 1.19 -24.47
C GLN A 36 9.55 -0.17 -23.94
N LEU A 37 8.78 -0.16 -22.85
CA LEU A 37 8.22 -1.36 -22.22
C LEU A 37 6.77 -1.63 -22.65
N GLY A 38 6.18 -0.76 -23.48
CA GLY A 38 4.77 -0.85 -23.88
C GLY A 38 3.79 -0.68 -22.71
N ARG A 39 4.19 0.04 -21.66
CA ARG A 39 3.39 0.23 -20.44
C ARG A 39 2.84 1.64 -20.35
N SER A 40 1.62 1.74 -19.82
CA SER A 40 1.00 3.02 -19.48
C SER A 40 0.10 2.83 -18.27
N LEU A 41 0.17 3.75 -17.33
CA LEU A 41 -0.78 3.83 -16.23
C LEU A 41 -1.13 5.29 -15.92
N ALA A 42 -2.30 5.47 -15.33
CA ALA A 42 -2.70 6.72 -14.71
C ALA A 42 -2.86 6.50 -13.21
N LEU A 43 -2.16 7.30 -12.43
CA LEU A 43 -2.28 7.35 -10.98
C LEU A 43 -3.12 8.59 -10.62
N GLU A 44 -4.18 8.42 -9.86
CA GLU A 44 -4.98 9.50 -9.29
C GLU A 44 -4.90 9.47 -7.77
N ILE A 45 -4.58 10.64 -7.21
CA ILE A 45 -4.50 10.86 -5.77
C ILE A 45 -5.64 11.80 -5.39
N TYR A 46 -6.61 11.26 -4.66
CA TYR A 46 -7.68 11.99 -4.04
C TYR A 46 -7.31 12.24 -2.58
N ARG A 47 -7.29 13.50 -2.16
CA ARG A 47 -6.95 13.89 -0.79
C ARG A 47 -8.07 13.54 0.19
N GLU A 48 -9.30 13.82 -0.22
CA GLU A 48 -10.49 13.61 0.58
C GLU A 48 -11.69 13.51 -0.36
N ILE A 49 -12.35 12.35 -0.34
CA ILE A 49 -13.59 12.08 -1.07
C ILE A 49 -14.52 11.24 -0.20
N ASP A 50 -15.80 11.20 -0.57
CA ASP A 50 -16.75 10.28 0.04
C ASP A 50 -16.44 8.83 -0.37
N ILE A 51 -16.16 7.99 0.62
CA ILE A 51 -15.95 6.54 0.49
C ILE A 51 -17.02 5.86 1.36
N GLY A 52 -18.18 5.60 0.75
CA GLY A 52 -19.35 5.08 1.46
C GLY A 52 -19.88 6.10 2.47
N SER A 53 -19.88 5.77 3.75
CA SER A 53 -20.37 6.64 4.84
C SER A 53 -19.28 7.50 5.49
N ARG A 54 -18.04 7.43 4.99
CA ARG A 54 -16.87 8.12 5.56
C ARG A 54 -16.17 8.92 4.48
N GLN A 55 -15.51 9.99 4.87
CA GLN A 55 -14.57 10.69 4.00
C GLN A 55 -13.15 10.19 4.22
N GLY A 56 -12.35 10.20 3.16
CA GLY A 56 -10.95 9.87 3.27
C GLY A 56 -10.19 9.93 1.95
N PRO A 57 -8.86 9.75 2.03
CA PRO A 57 -8.00 9.70 0.85
C PRO A 57 -8.22 8.40 0.07
N LEU A 58 -8.08 8.51 -1.25
CA LEU A 58 -8.14 7.39 -2.18
C LEU A 58 -7.00 7.48 -3.18
N ILE A 59 -6.31 6.35 -3.37
CA ILE A 59 -5.35 6.19 -4.46
C ILE A 59 -6.01 5.28 -5.49
N SER A 60 -6.14 5.75 -6.72
CA SER A 60 -6.67 4.96 -7.83
C SER A 60 -5.62 4.84 -8.94
N VAL A 61 -5.48 3.64 -9.48
CA VAL A 61 -4.50 3.35 -10.54
C VAL A 61 -5.22 2.63 -11.66
N TYR A 62 -5.14 3.22 -12.84
CA TYR A 62 -5.71 2.71 -14.07
C TYR A 62 -4.59 2.25 -14.97
N THR A 63 -4.59 0.97 -15.32
CA THR A 63 -3.72 0.37 -16.33
C THR A 63 -4.57 -0.16 -17.47
N SER A 64 -3.96 -0.72 -18.52
CA SER A 64 -4.72 -1.37 -19.60
C SER A 64 -5.50 -2.60 -19.14
N ASN A 65 -5.05 -3.27 -18.07
CA ASN A 65 -5.54 -4.61 -17.70
C ASN A 65 -6.06 -4.69 -16.26
N ALA A 66 -5.93 -3.62 -15.48
CA ALA A 66 -6.28 -3.59 -14.07
C ALA A 66 -6.68 -2.18 -13.62
N HIS A 67 -7.64 -2.14 -12.71
CA HIS A 67 -8.00 -0.97 -11.92
C HIS A 67 -7.75 -1.31 -10.45
N LEU A 68 -6.81 -0.61 -9.83
CA LEU A 68 -6.40 -0.84 -8.45
C LEU A 68 -6.77 0.36 -7.59
N GLN A 69 -7.29 0.11 -6.40
CA GLN A 69 -7.68 1.16 -5.47
C GLN A 69 -7.17 0.85 -4.07
N LEU A 70 -6.61 1.87 -3.41
CA LEU A 70 -6.23 1.82 -2.01
C LEU A 70 -7.03 2.87 -1.25
N HIS A 71 -8.05 2.40 -0.54
CA HIS A 71 -8.96 3.23 0.24
C HIS A 71 -8.33 3.59 1.58
N PHE A 72 -8.65 4.78 2.10
CA PHE A 72 -8.18 5.25 3.40
C PHE A 72 -6.66 5.12 3.56
N CYS A 73 -5.93 5.45 2.49
CA CYS A 73 -4.47 5.49 2.50
C CYS A 73 -4.00 6.33 3.70
N THR A 74 -3.10 5.78 4.51
CA THR A 74 -2.62 6.41 5.75
C THR A 74 -1.25 7.05 5.58
N GLY A 75 -0.51 6.68 4.53
CA GLY A 75 0.81 7.24 4.26
C GLY A 75 1.39 6.79 2.93
N PHE A 76 2.61 7.25 2.64
CA PHE A 76 3.37 6.81 1.47
C PHE A 76 4.87 6.90 1.75
N VAL A 77 5.64 6.11 1.02
CA VAL A 77 7.10 6.14 1.01
C VAL A 77 7.58 6.27 -0.43
N THR A 78 8.66 7.04 -0.61
CA THR A 78 9.28 7.24 -1.92
C THR A 78 10.70 6.68 -1.92
N SER A 79 11.07 5.99 -3.00
CA SER A 79 12.44 5.55 -3.24
C SER A 79 12.97 6.20 -4.52
N GLU A 80 13.87 7.18 -4.40
CA GLU A 80 14.49 7.81 -5.57
C GLU A 80 15.40 6.84 -6.33
N LEU A 81 16.06 5.92 -5.61
CA LEU A 81 16.96 4.91 -6.16
C LEU A 81 16.21 3.92 -7.06
N LEU A 82 15.07 3.41 -6.59
CA LEU A 82 14.23 2.47 -7.34
C LEU A 82 13.28 3.20 -8.30
N GLY A 83 13.05 4.50 -8.08
CA GLY A 83 12.14 5.30 -8.90
C GLY A 83 10.68 4.93 -8.65
N GLU A 84 10.32 4.58 -7.42
CA GLU A 84 8.97 4.11 -7.07
C GLU A 84 8.37 4.85 -5.87
N VAL A 85 7.05 4.83 -5.80
CA VAL A 85 6.27 5.35 -4.67
C VAL A 85 5.34 4.25 -4.18
N THR A 86 5.45 3.92 -2.89
CA THR A 86 4.58 2.93 -2.23
C THR A 86 3.60 3.66 -1.34
N PHE A 87 2.32 3.60 -1.70
CA PHE A 87 1.20 4.07 -0.89
C PHE A 87 0.79 2.98 0.08
N VAL A 88 0.38 3.37 1.29
CA VAL A 88 0.16 2.43 2.39
C VAL A 88 -1.16 2.73 3.06
N GLY A 89 -1.96 1.70 3.26
CA GLY A 89 -3.17 1.73 4.08
C GLY A 89 -3.05 0.70 5.19
N GLU A 90 -3.43 1.08 6.41
CA GLU A 90 -3.46 0.17 7.55
C GLU A 90 -4.87 0.13 8.13
N SER A 91 -5.37 -1.08 8.39
CA SER A 91 -6.62 -1.32 9.12
C SER A 91 -6.48 -2.57 9.95
N ASP A 92 -6.89 -2.50 11.22
CA ASP A 92 -7.09 -3.68 12.08
C ASP A 92 -5.88 -4.64 12.17
N GLY A 93 -4.66 -4.08 12.18
CA GLY A 93 -3.42 -4.86 12.29
C GLY A 93 -2.95 -5.49 10.97
N THR A 94 -3.61 -5.20 9.86
CA THR A 94 -3.15 -5.56 8.51
C THR A 94 -2.78 -4.33 7.70
N LEU A 95 -1.89 -4.55 6.74
CA LEU A 95 -1.32 -3.55 5.89
C LEU A 95 -1.62 -3.88 4.43
N SER A 96 -1.91 -2.85 3.66
CA SER A 96 -1.95 -2.92 2.20
C SER A 96 -1.00 -1.89 1.63
N GLY A 97 -0.22 -2.28 0.63
CA GLY A 97 0.70 -1.40 -0.06
C GLY A 97 0.49 -1.44 -1.56
N LEU A 98 0.38 -0.26 -2.16
CA LEU A 98 0.24 -0.06 -3.59
C LEU A 98 1.47 0.68 -4.11
N THR A 99 2.33 0.00 -4.83
CA THR A 99 3.57 0.54 -5.38
C THR A 99 3.37 0.97 -6.83
N ILE A 100 3.89 2.15 -7.17
CA ILE A 100 3.88 2.73 -8.51
C ILE A 100 5.31 3.07 -8.91
N GLU A 101 5.74 2.50 -10.03
CA GLU A 101 7.07 2.70 -10.58
C GLU A 101 7.05 3.78 -11.66
N ARG A 102 8.16 4.51 -11.78
CA ARG A 102 8.41 5.47 -12.85
C ARG A 102 8.23 4.88 -14.25
N GLU A 103 8.53 3.60 -14.43
CA GLU A 103 8.43 2.90 -15.71
C GLU A 103 7.02 2.36 -16.01
N GLY A 104 6.00 2.77 -15.24
CA GLY A 104 4.61 2.36 -15.45
C GLY A 104 4.30 0.95 -14.96
N GLY A 105 5.16 0.40 -14.08
CA GLY A 105 4.84 -0.78 -13.28
C GLY A 105 3.97 -0.42 -12.08
N CYS A 106 3.12 -1.36 -11.66
CA CYS A 106 2.40 -1.25 -10.39
C CYS A 106 2.21 -2.62 -9.74
N SER A 107 2.27 -2.64 -8.42
CA SER A 107 2.07 -3.86 -7.62
C SER A 107 1.16 -3.53 -6.42
N LEU A 108 0.24 -4.44 -6.11
CA LEU A 108 -0.62 -4.34 -4.93
C LEU A 108 -0.37 -5.54 -4.02
N TYR A 109 0.02 -5.27 -2.78
CA TYR A 109 0.02 -6.23 -1.69
C TYR A 109 -1.11 -5.86 -0.74
N ALA A 110 -2.03 -6.78 -0.49
CA ALA A 110 -3.19 -6.51 0.34
C ALA A 110 -3.27 -7.51 1.50
N ASN A 111 -3.85 -7.06 2.62
CA ASN A 111 -4.09 -7.89 3.80
C ASN A 111 -2.82 -8.56 4.35
N VAL A 112 -1.70 -7.83 4.33
CA VAL A 112 -0.41 -8.28 4.83
C VAL A 112 -0.42 -8.14 6.34
N ASP A 113 -0.16 -9.22 7.08
CA ASP A 113 -0.05 -9.15 8.54
C ASP A 113 1.11 -8.23 8.93
N ARG A 114 0.81 -7.20 9.71
CA ARG A 114 1.79 -6.20 10.14
C ARG A 114 2.99 -6.82 10.86
N ALA A 115 2.80 -7.93 11.57
CA ALA A 115 3.87 -8.62 12.26
C ALA A 115 4.97 -9.14 11.31
N MET A 116 4.66 -9.32 10.01
CA MET A 116 5.65 -9.76 9.02
C MET A 116 6.69 -8.70 8.67
N LEU A 117 6.40 -7.41 8.90
CA LEU A 117 7.34 -6.33 8.59
C LEU A 117 8.47 -6.25 9.61
N SER A 118 8.15 -6.47 10.88
CA SER A 118 9.09 -6.34 12.01
C SER A 118 9.98 -7.58 12.25
N GLY A 119 9.99 -8.52 11.32
CA GLY A 119 10.61 -9.84 11.47
C GLY A 119 11.87 -10.04 10.63
N ASP A 120 12.62 -11.09 10.95
CA ASP A 120 13.70 -11.57 10.09
C ASP A 120 13.09 -12.22 8.83
N PHE A 121 13.14 -11.48 7.71
CA PHE A 121 12.58 -11.91 6.42
C PHE A 121 13.16 -13.23 5.92
N THR A 122 14.36 -13.63 6.36
CA THR A 122 14.97 -14.93 5.99
C THR A 122 14.22 -16.13 6.56
N ARG A 123 13.33 -15.90 7.54
CA ARG A 123 12.49 -16.93 8.16
C ARG A 123 11.10 -17.03 7.55
N LEU A 124 10.77 -16.14 6.62
CA LEU A 124 9.52 -16.19 5.87
C LEU A 124 9.60 -17.25 4.77
N GLY A 125 8.48 -17.90 4.49
CA GLY A 125 8.35 -18.73 3.29
C GLY A 125 8.58 -17.87 2.04
N PRO A 126 9.22 -18.38 0.98
CA PRO A 126 9.46 -17.63 -0.26
C PRO A 126 8.19 -16.98 -0.84
N GLU A 127 7.03 -17.59 -0.61
CA GLU A 127 5.72 -17.17 -1.10
C GLU A 127 5.23 -15.86 -0.47
N VAL A 128 5.63 -15.57 0.78
CA VAL A 128 5.21 -14.37 1.53
C VAL A 128 6.36 -13.38 1.73
N MET A 129 7.58 -13.76 1.36
CA MET A 129 8.78 -12.93 1.48
C MET A 129 8.68 -11.67 0.63
N LEU A 130 8.10 -11.74 -0.57
CA LEU A 130 8.04 -10.61 -1.49
C LEU A 130 7.24 -9.43 -0.92
N SER A 131 6.08 -9.69 -0.30
CA SER A 131 5.29 -8.64 0.33
C SER A 131 5.99 -8.04 1.55
N GLY A 132 6.69 -8.88 2.34
CA GLY A 132 7.52 -8.42 3.45
C GLY A 132 8.64 -7.48 3.00
N ILE A 133 9.39 -7.86 1.95
CA ILE A 133 10.48 -7.04 1.40
C ILE A 133 9.94 -5.74 0.81
N ALA A 134 8.93 -5.82 -0.07
CA ALA A 134 8.38 -4.65 -0.76
C ALA A 134 7.83 -3.60 0.21
N LEU A 135 7.29 -4.03 1.35
CA LEU A 135 6.68 -3.16 2.34
C LEU A 135 7.60 -2.81 3.51
N SER A 136 8.80 -3.39 3.59
CA SER A 136 9.76 -3.10 4.66
C SER A 136 10.12 -1.61 4.78
N LEU A 137 10.19 -0.89 3.66
CA LEU A 137 10.46 0.55 3.64
C LEU A 137 9.34 1.39 4.29
N THR A 138 8.17 0.79 4.51
CA THR A 138 6.99 1.48 5.04
C THR A 138 6.93 1.55 6.56
N GLU A 139 7.75 0.79 7.28
CA GLU A 139 7.70 0.74 8.75
C GLU A 139 7.82 2.12 9.41
N GLY A 140 8.68 2.98 8.89
CA GLY A 140 8.94 4.31 9.44
C GLY A 140 7.77 5.31 9.30
N VAL A 141 6.77 5.02 8.46
CA VAL A 141 5.59 5.89 8.28
C VAL A 141 4.33 5.35 8.96
N LEU A 142 4.42 4.17 9.57
CA LEU A 142 3.28 3.55 10.24
C LEU A 142 3.13 4.06 11.68
N PRO A 143 1.90 4.17 12.20
CA PRO A 143 1.67 4.43 13.62
C PRO A 143 2.30 3.33 14.49
N PRO A 144 2.70 3.61 15.73
CA PRO A 144 3.23 2.59 16.64
C PRO A 144 2.20 1.49 16.87
N MET A 145 2.66 0.24 16.88
CA MET A 145 1.80 -0.91 17.13
C MET A 145 1.12 -0.76 18.50
N GLY A 146 -0.22 -0.70 18.51
CA GLY A 146 -0.99 -0.82 19.73
C GLY A 146 -0.77 -2.18 20.40
N PRO A 147 -1.13 -2.35 21.69
CA PRO A 147 -1.06 -3.65 22.35
C PRO A 147 -1.93 -4.65 21.57
N SER A 148 -1.27 -5.50 20.80
CA SER A 148 -1.87 -6.58 20.02
C SER A 148 -2.82 -7.38 20.90
N SER A 149 -4.10 -7.40 20.56
CA SER A 149 -5.05 -8.37 21.08
C SER A 149 -4.68 -9.74 20.52
N ARG A 150 -3.64 -10.36 21.10
CA ARG A 150 -3.30 -11.76 20.89
C ARG A 150 -4.41 -12.60 21.50
N THR A 151 -5.53 -12.76 20.80
CA THR A 151 -6.38 -13.93 21.00
C THR A 151 -5.63 -15.11 20.41
N SER A 152 -4.82 -15.74 21.26
CA SER A 152 -4.26 -17.05 20.99
C SER A 152 -5.38 -18.01 20.57
N PRO A 153 -5.18 -18.85 19.54
CA PRO A 153 -6.16 -19.87 19.20
C PRO A 153 -6.35 -20.78 20.41
N ARG A 154 -7.57 -20.86 20.94
CA ARG A 154 -7.90 -21.84 21.98
C ARG A 154 -7.53 -23.23 21.45
N PRO A 155 -6.77 -24.05 22.19
CA PRO A 155 -6.48 -25.41 21.75
C PRO A 155 -7.80 -26.16 21.60
N SER A 156 -8.03 -26.71 20.41
CA SER A 156 -9.18 -27.58 20.15
C SER A 156 -9.10 -28.77 21.10
N ARG A 157 -10.04 -28.86 22.05
CA ARG A 157 -10.17 -30.05 22.90
C ARG A 157 -10.45 -31.26 22.00
N SER A 158 -9.46 -32.14 21.87
CA SER A 158 -9.62 -33.46 21.31
C SER A 158 -10.68 -34.21 22.14
N ARG A 159 -11.80 -34.54 21.51
CA ARG A 159 -12.82 -35.41 22.10
C ARG A 159 -12.32 -36.84 21.97
N THR A 160 -11.68 -37.35 23.01
CA THR A 160 -11.44 -38.78 23.21
C THR A 160 -12.79 -39.49 23.29
N ARG A 161 -13.24 -40.12 22.20
CA ARG A 161 -14.37 -41.05 22.26
C ARG A 161 -13.85 -42.38 22.83
N ARG A 162 -14.22 -42.64 24.09
CA ARG A 162 -14.07 -43.95 24.74
C ARG A 162 -14.96 -44.98 24.03
N LYS A 163 -14.42 -46.19 23.94
CA LYS A 163 -15.03 -47.45 23.49
C LYS A 163 -16.38 -47.71 24.17
N ALA A 164 -17.29 -48.32 23.41
CA ALA A 164 -18.20 -49.38 23.84
C ALA A 164 -18.10 -50.48 22.80
#